data_AF-A0A517TIQ3-F1
#
_entry.id   AF-A0A517TIQ3-F1
#
_cell.length_a   1.000
_cell.length_b   1.000
_cell.length_c   1.000
_cell.angle_alpha   90.00
_cell.angle_beta   90.00
_cell.angle_gamma   90.00
#
_symmetry.space_group_name_H-M   'P 1'
#
loop_
_entity.id
_entity.type
_entity.pdbx_description
1 polymer ?
#
loop_
_entity_poly.entity_id
_entity_poly.type
_entity_poly.pdbx_seq_one_letter_code
_entity_poly.pdbx_strand_id
1 'polypeptide(L)'
;MAILYEAVLVAAWLLAVCGRGVVTPPEGGALSAVLLLGIGWWLWSEMASRREVDRGRRLSLGQWWGFDAAVRHAATPLVIGGCLAVVVWASMRASFDVRLGGYGALLVLFTLIVMAAKLVAETYLFAQIGGDESPRQASAQALTGPLSKWAKLRYVLGVFGGVILPLGAQMLAGGAKNIPAVSDASAPALVATIALISLIPGEMIERWLFLRT
;
A
#
# COMPACT_ATOMS: atom_id res chain seq x y z
N MET A 1 -12.93 4.30 -9.52
CA MET A 1 -11.89 5.18 -10.10
C MET A 1 -11.06 5.94 -9.07
N ALA A 2 -11.62 6.44 -7.96
CA ALA A 2 -10.86 7.22 -6.96
C ALA A 2 -9.60 6.52 -6.39
N ILE A 3 -9.62 5.20 -6.19
CA ILE A 3 -8.53 4.43 -5.57
C ILE A 3 -7.28 4.39 -6.42
N LEU A 4 -7.46 4.12 -7.71
CA LEU A 4 -6.35 4.04 -8.67
C LEU A 4 -5.66 5.40 -8.77
N TYR A 5 -6.45 6.47 -8.77
CA TYR A 5 -5.94 7.83 -8.75
C TYR A 5 -5.14 8.14 -7.47
N GLU A 6 -5.69 7.82 -6.29
CA GLU A 6 -4.99 7.98 -5.00
C GLU A 6 -3.67 7.18 -4.96
N ALA A 7 -3.68 5.94 -5.42
CA ALA A 7 -2.50 5.09 -5.45
C ALA A 7 -1.41 5.63 -6.39
N VAL A 8 -1.79 6.12 -7.57
CA VAL A 8 -0.86 6.74 -8.53
C VAL A 8 -0.25 8.01 -7.93
N LEU A 9 -1.03 8.83 -7.22
CA LEU A 9 -0.51 10.03 -6.55
C LEU A 9 0.50 9.68 -5.44
N VAL A 10 0.18 8.70 -4.60
CA VAL A 10 1.11 8.21 -3.57
C VAL A 10 2.39 7.69 -4.21
N ALA A 11 2.28 6.90 -5.29
CA ALA A 11 3.43 6.37 -6.00
C ALA A 11 4.31 7.49 -6.56
N ALA A 12 3.71 8.48 -7.22
CA ALA A 12 4.40 9.65 -7.75
C ALA A 12 5.10 10.45 -6.65
N TRP A 13 4.44 10.65 -5.50
CA TRP A 13 5.03 11.31 -4.33
C TRP A 13 6.24 10.53 -3.78
N LEU A 14 6.09 9.23 -3.57
CA LEU A 14 7.17 8.36 -3.07
C LEU A 14 8.37 8.34 -4.02
N LEU A 15 8.12 8.25 -5.32
CA LEU A 15 9.16 8.31 -6.36
C LEU A 15 9.84 9.68 -6.39
N ALA A 16 9.10 10.79 -6.23
CA ALA A 16 9.68 12.12 -6.15
C ALA A 16 10.58 12.28 -4.92
N VAL A 17 10.17 11.74 -3.77
CA VAL A 17 10.97 11.75 -2.53
C VAL A 17 12.23 10.91 -2.67
N CYS A 18 12.12 9.70 -3.24
CA CYS A 18 13.25 8.78 -3.43
C CYS A 18 14.18 9.21 -4.58
N GLY A 19 13.64 9.89 -5.59
CA GLY A 19 14.36 10.42 -6.74
C GLY A 19 15.25 11.63 -6.42
N ARG A 20 15.08 12.27 -5.26
CA ARG A 20 15.98 13.35 -4.78
C ARG A 20 17.42 12.89 -4.53
N GLY A 21 17.67 11.58 -4.48
CA GLY A 21 18.96 11.04 -4.06
C GLY A 21 19.92 10.57 -5.16
N VAL A 22 19.53 10.52 -6.44
CA VAL A 22 20.46 10.15 -7.53
C VAL A 22 20.17 11.00 -8.77
N VAL A 23 21.22 11.66 -9.25
CA VAL A 23 21.33 12.56 -10.42
C VAL A 23 20.76 13.95 -10.18
N THR A 24 21.64 14.94 -10.34
CA THR A 24 21.26 16.31 -10.71
C THR A 24 20.02 16.26 -11.61
N PRO A 25 18.91 16.88 -11.23
CA PRO A 25 17.81 16.97 -12.16
C PRO A 25 18.34 17.64 -13.44
N PRO A 26 18.01 17.18 -14.67
CA PRO A 26 18.12 18.05 -15.82
C PRO A 26 17.43 19.36 -15.41
N GLU A 27 18.06 20.50 -15.68
CA GLU A 27 17.60 21.83 -15.25
C GLU A 27 16.06 21.90 -15.31
N GLY A 28 15.42 21.90 -14.14
CA GLY A 28 13.95 21.76 -14.01
C GLY A 28 13.43 20.68 -13.06
N GLY A 29 14.22 19.67 -12.69
CA GLY A 29 13.72 18.56 -11.87
C GLY A 29 13.51 18.83 -10.36
N ALA A 30 14.14 19.88 -9.79
CA ALA A 30 13.77 20.37 -8.47
C ALA A 30 12.38 21.02 -8.48
N LEU A 31 12.07 21.74 -9.57
CA LEU A 31 10.81 22.42 -9.78
C LEU A 31 9.69 21.41 -10.08
N SER A 32 9.97 20.37 -10.88
CA SER A 32 9.02 19.28 -11.11
C SER A 32 8.79 18.42 -9.87
N ALA A 33 9.81 18.17 -9.04
CA ALA A 33 9.63 17.50 -7.76
C ALA A 33 8.81 18.34 -6.77
N VAL A 34 9.06 19.64 -6.69
CA VAL A 34 8.25 20.57 -5.85
C VAL A 34 6.82 20.68 -6.38
N LEU A 35 6.62 20.71 -7.70
CA LEU A 35 5.29 20.71 -8.31
C LEU A 35 4.56 19.39 -8.08
N LEU A 36 5.21 18.23 -8.21
CA LEU A 36 4.60 16.93 -7.93
C LEU A 36 4.26 16.77 -6.44
N LEU A 37 5.12 17.28 -5.54
CA LEU A 37 4.83 17.33 -4.11
C LEU A 37 3.70 18.30 -3.79
N GLY A 38 3.66 19.47 -4.43
CA GLY A 38 2.63 20.49 -4.25
C GLY A 38 1.28 20.05 -4.81
N ILE A 39 1.26 19.43 -5.98
CA ILE A 39 0.07 18.82 -6.60
C ILE A 39 -0.41 17.63 -5.77
N GLY A 40 0.51 16.76 -5.32
CA GLY A 40 0.19 15.66 -4.43
C GLY A 40 -0.39 16.12 -3.09
N TRP A 41 0.17 17.17 -2.49
CA TRP A 41 -0.32 17.77 -1.25
C TRP A 41 -1.67 18.47 -1.45
N TRP A 42 -1.81 19.26 -2.51
CA TRP A 42 -3.05 19.97 -2.83
C TRP A 42 -4.19 18.99 -3.09
N LEU A 43 -3.96 17.97 -3.93
CA LEU A 43 -4.94 16.92 -4.19
C LEU A 43 -5.24 16.08 -2.94
N TRP A 44 -4.24 15.77 -2.12
CA TRP A 44 -4.45 15.13 -0.82
C TRP A 44 -5.31 16.01 0.11
N SER A 45 -5.10 17.32 0.11
CA SER A 45 -5.91 18.27 0.89
C SER A 45 -7.34 18.39 0.37
N GLU A 46 -7.54 18.37 -0.95
CA GLU A 46 -8.85 18.37 -1.62
C GLU A 46 -9.62 17.06 -1.36
N MET A 47 -8.89 15.95 -1.26
CA MET A 47 -9.46 14.66 -0.87
C MET A 47 -9.71 14.56 0.63
N ALA A 48 -8.86 15.17 1.46
CA ALA A 48 -9.06 15.27 2.91
C ALA A 48 -10.32 16.08 3.23
N SER A 49 -10.58 17.18 2.50
CA SER A 49 -11.80 17.98 2.66
C SER A 49 -13.07 17.24 2.22
N ARG A 50 -13.03 16.48 1.11
CA ARG A 50 -14.14 15.61 0.70
C ARG A 50 -14.37 14.46 1.70
N ARG A 51 -13.30 13.96 2.31
CA ARG A 51 -13.36 12.94 3.38
C ARG A 51 -13.91 13.50 4.69
N GLU A 52 -13.76 14.79 5.00
CA GLU A 52 -14.39 15.42 6.17
C GLU A 52 -15.91 15.46 6.07
N VAL A 53 -16.45 15.69 4.86
CA VAL A 53 -17.90 15.65 4.60
C VAL A 53 -18.47 14.24 4.77
N ASP A 54 -17.77 13.21 4.29
CA ASP A 54 -18.16 11.80 4.48
C ASP A 54 -17.86 11.27 5.90
N ARG A 55 -16.80 11.76 6.56
CA ARG A 55 -16.51 11.49 7.98
C ARG A 55 -17.56 12.09 8.89
N GLY A 56 -18.03 13.31 8.61
CA GLY A 56 -19.11 13.95 9.36
C GLY A 56 -20.37 13.08 9.39
N ARG A 57 -20.70 12.45 8.24
CA ARG A 57 -21.82 11.50 8.12
C ARG A 57 -21.59 10.15 8.79
N ARG A 58 -20.36 9.63 8.86
CA ARG A 58 -20.04 8.32 9.46
C ARG A 58 -19.75 8.40 10.96
N LEU A 59 -19.20 9.50 11.44
CA LEU A 59 -18.93 9.76 12.86
C LEU A 59 -20.22 10.12 13.61
N SER A 60 -21.21 10.76 12.96
CA SER A 60 -22.54 10.99 13.54
C SER A 60 -23.34 9.71 13.79
N LEU A 61 -22.90 8.57 13.23
CA LEU A 61 -23.46 7.24 13.51
C LEU A 61 -22.79 6.53 14.71
N GLY A 62 -21.88 7.23 15.43
CA GLY A 62 -21.67 6.99 16.86
C GLY A 62 -20.73 5.87 17.28
N GLN A 63 -19.77 5.37 16.49
CA GLN A 63 -18.89 4.29 16.96
C GLN A 63 -17.42 4.41 16.57
N TRP A 64 -16.54 3.92 17.46
CA TRP A 64 -15.09 3.66 17.28
C TRP A 64 -14.73 2.91 15.97
N TRP A 65 -15.74 2.37 15.30
CA TRP A 65 -15.78 1.89 13.93
C TRP A 65 -15.34 2.91 12.87
N GLY A 66 -15.70 4.19 13.03
CA GLY A 66 -15.35 5.23 12.06
C GLY A 66 -13.84 5.46 11.96
N PHE A 67 -13.09 5.21 13.04
CA PHE A 67 -11.64 5.38 13.07
C PHE A 67 -10.91 4.21 12.39
N ASP A 68 -11.21 2.95 12.73
CA ASP A 68 -10.59 1.77 12.07
C ASP A 68 -10.93 1.74 10.57
N ALA A 69 -12.19 2.01 10.21
CA ALA A 69 -12.60 2.12 8.82
C ALA A 69 -11.87 3.26 8.08
N ALA A 70 -11.69 4.42 8.71
CA ALA A 70 -10.97 5.53 8.10
C ALA A 70 -9.48 5.22 7.93
N VAL A 71 -8.85 4.55 8.90
CA VAL A 71 -7.45 4.12 8.83
C VAL A 71 -7.25 3.12 7.69
N ARG A 72 -8.09 2.08 7.60
CA ARG A 72 -7.98 1.09 6.50
C ARG A 72 -8.25 1.71 5.13
N HIS A 73 -9.23 2.60 5.06
CA HIS A 73 -9.54 3.32 3.82
C HIS A 73 -8.36 4.18 3.33
N ALA A 74 -7.66 4.84 4.26
CA ALA A 74 -6.44 5.58 3.96
C ALA A 74 -5.22 4.68 3.71
N ALA A 75 -5.16 3.50 4.31
CA ALA A 75 -4.04 2.57 4.16
C ALA A 75 -4.02 1.88 2.80
N THR A 76 -5.17 1.52 2.20
CA THR A 76 -5.23 0.91 0.86
C THR A 76 -4.47 1.69 -0.22
N PRO A 77 -4.72 3.00 -0.45
CA PRO A 77 -3.98 3.73 -1.49
C PRO A 77 -2.50 3.87 -1.14
N LEU A 78 -2.13 3.90 0.15
CA LEU A 78 -0.73 3.91 0.58
C LEU A 78 -0.01 2.61 0.23
N VAL A 79 -0.65 1.45 0.46
CA VAL A 79 -0.10 0.14 0.13
C VAL A 79 0.01 -0.07 -1.39
N ILE A 80 -1.06 0.21 -2.14
CA ILE A 80 -1.05 0.08 -3.61
C ILE A 80 -0.03 1.07 -4.22
N GLY A 81 -0.02 2.32 -3.76
CA GLY A 81 0.91 3.33 -4.24
C GLY A 81 2.37 3.01 -3.88
N GLY A 82 2.62 2.48 -2.68
CA GLY A 82 3.93 1.98 -2.26
C GLY A 82 4.45 0.87 -3.17
N CYS A 83 3.66 -0.19 -3.38
CA CYS A 83 4.03 -1.27 -4.29
C CYS A 83 4.21 -0.78 -5.74
N LEU A 84 3.38 0.13 -6.22
CA LEU A 84 3.53 0.72 -7.55
C LEU A 84 4.85 1.51 -7.66
N ALA A 85 5.23 2.27 -6.63
CA ALA A 85 6.52 2.95 -6.60
C ALA A 85 7.70 1.96 -6.61
N VAL A 86 7.61 0.85 -5.87
CA VAL A 86 8.63 -0.22 -5.90
C VAL A 86 8.78 -0.80 -7.31
N VAL A 87 7.66 -1.10 -7.99
CA VAL A 87 7.66 -1.61 -9.37
C VAL A 87 8.32 -0.64 -10.33
N VAL A 88 7.87 0.62 -10.33
CA VAL A 88 8.42 1.64 -11.24
C VAL A 88 9.91 1.85 -10.98
N TRP A 89 10.33 1.93 -9.71
CA TRP A 89 11.73 2.07 -9.35
C TRP A 89 12.58 0.90 -9.86
N ALA A 90 12.15 -0.33 -9.59
CA ALA A 90 12.88 -1.53 -10.01
C ALA A 90 12.95 -1.66 -11.54
N SER A 91 11.84 -1.41 -12.24
CA SER A 91 11.77 -1.47 -13.70
C SER A 91 12.63 -0.39 -14.36
N MET A 92 12.63 0.85 -13.86
CA MET A 92 13.51 1.90 -14.39
C MET A 92 14.99 1.50 -14.26
N ARG A 93 15.39 0.98 -13.10
CA ARG A 93 16.78 0.52 -12.89
C ARG A 93 17.16 -0.62 -13.83
N ALA A 94 16.24 -1.57 -14.06
CA ALA A 94 16.41 -2.63 -15.04
C ALA A 94 16.55 -2.10 -16.48
N SER A 95 15.74 -1.12 -16.88
CA SER A 95 15.82 -0.53 -18.23
C SER A 95 17.14 0.21 -18.49
N PHE A 96 17.81 0.70 -17.45
CA PHE A 96 19.11 1.38 -17.56
C PHE A 96 20.31 0.49 -17.19
N ASP A 97 20.09 -0.81 -16.95
CA ASP A 97 21.10 -1.77 -16.49
C ASP A 97 21.91 -1.27 -15.28
N VAL A 98 21.23 -0.55 -14.37
CA VAL A 98 21.85 0.03 -13.18
C VAL A 98 21.59 -0.86 -11.99
N ARG A 99 22.63 -1.17 -11.22
CA ARG A 99 22.52 -1.90 -9.94
C ARG A 99 21.46 -1.29 -9.03
N LEU A 100 20.71 -2.17 -8.36
CA LEU A 100 19.70 -1.81 -7.35
C LEU A 100 20.38 -1.43 -6.03
N GLY A 101 20.95 -0.23 -5.96
CA GLY A 101 21.40 0.39 -4.72
C GLY A 101 20.41 1.43 -4.20
N GLY A 102 20.34 1.60 -2.87
CA GLY A 102 19.66 2.73 -2.24
C GLY A 102 18.15 2.59 -2.04
N TYR A 103 17.41 3.68 -2.31
CA TYR A 103 16.03 3.97 -1.89
C TYR A 103 14.96 2.89 -2.12
N GLY A 104 15.20 1.88 -2.96
CA GLY A 104 14.32 0.72 -3.10
C GLY A 104 14.06 -0.01 -1.77
N ALA A 105 15.07 -0.11 -0.92
CA ALA A 105 14.92 -0.70 0.42
C ALA A 105 13.94 0.09 1.31
N LEU A 106 13.95 1.43 1.19
CA LEU A 106 13.04 2.31 1.94
C LEU A 106 11.60 2.20 1.42
N LEU A 107 11.42 2.08 0.10
CA LEU A 107 10.10 1.85 -0.50
C LEU A 107 9.49 0.51 -0.06
N VAL A 108 10.31 -0.54 -0.01
CA VAL A 108 9.87 -1.86 0.49
C VAL A 108 9.55 -1.78 1.98
N LEU A 109 10.42 -1.17 2.79
CA LEU A 109 10.17 -0.99 4.23
C LEU A 109 8.89 -0.21 4.51
N PHE A 110 8.65 0.88 3.79
CA PHE A 110 7.42 1.66 3.89
C PHE A 110 6.19 0.78 3.61
N THR A 111 6.20 0.07 2.49
CA THR A 111 5.11 -0.84 2.09
C THR A 111 4.84 -1.87 3.17
N LEU A 112 5.89 -2.47 3.74
CA LEU A 112 5.79 -3.45 4.82
C LEU A 112 5.18 -2.87 6.09
N ILE A 113 5.59 -1.67 6.50
CA ILE A 113 5.05 -1.01 7.70
C ILE A 113 3.56 -0.77 7.54
N VAL A 114 3.13 -0.23 6.40
CA VAL A 114 1.70 0.02 6.16
C VAL A 114 0.93 -1.30 6.12
N MET A 115 1.48 -2.35 5.48
CA MET A 115 0.82 -3.64 5.43
C MET A 115 0.74 -4.34 6.78
N ALA A 116 1.81 -4.26 7.59
CA ALA A 116 1.83 -4.77 8.94
C ALA A 116 0.76 -4.09 9.82
N ALA A 117 0.64 -2.76 9.73
CA ALA A 117 -0.42 -2.03 10.44
C ALA A 117 -1.82 -2.52 10.04
N LYS A 118 -2.04 -2.81 8.76
CA LYS A 118 -3.32 -3.38 8.27
C LYS A 118 -3.57 -4.77 8.82
N LEU A 119 -2.56 -5.64 8.80
CA LEU A 119 -2.68 -7.00 9.32
C LEU A 119 -2.95 -7.00 10.83
N VAL A 120 -2.28 -6.12 11.60
CA VAL A 120 -2.55 -5.95 13.03
C VAL A 120 -3.99 -5.49 13.28
N ALA A 121 -4.49 -4.51 12.52
CA ALA A 121 -5.88 -4.07 12.63
C ALA A 121 -6.86 -5.21 12.31
N GLU A 122 -6.57 -6.03 11.31
CA GLU A 122 -7.38 -7.19 10.94
C GLU A 122 -7.33 -8.29 12.01
N THR A 123 -6.16 -8.60 12.57
CA THR A 123 -6.03 -9.54 13.69
C THR A 123 -6.80 -9.06 14.91
N TYR A 124 -6.72 -7.77 15.24
CA TYR A 124 -7.47 -7.19 16.35
C TYR A 124 -8.98 -7.35 16.15
N LEU A 125 -9.47 -7.16 14.93
CA LEU A 125 -10.88 -7.34 14.60
C LEU A 125 -11.32 -8.81 14.77
N PHE A 126 -10.51 -9.77 14.32
CA PHE A 126 -10.79 -11.20 14.51
C PHE A 126 -10.70 -11.64 15.98
N ALA A 127 -9.83 -11.03 16.78
CA ALA A 127 -9.71 -11.33 18.21
C ALA A 127 -10.95 -10.96 19.02
N GLN A 128 -11.84 -10.12 18.48
CA GLN A 128 -13.10 -9.76 19.14
C GLN A 128 -14.25 -10.76 18.91
N ILE A 129 -14.01 -11.83 18.15
CA ILE A 129 -15.01 -12.89 17.95
C ILE A 129 -15.23 -13.65 19.26
N GLY A 130 -16.47 -13.63 19.75
CA GLY A 130 -16.88 -14.29 20.99
C GLY A 130 -16.97 -13.38 22.22
N GLY A 131 -16.79 -12.06 22.06
CA GLY A 131 -17.07 -11.06 23.10
C GLY A 131 -18.55 -10.64 23.21
N ASP A 132 -18.80 -9.53 23.91
CA ASP A 132 -20.15 -8.94 24.05
C ASP A 132 -20.68 -8.35 22.74
N GLU A 133 -22.01 -8.42 22.56
CA GLU A 133 -22.71 -7.90 21.39
C GLU A 133 -22.35 -6.44 21.14
N SER A 134 -21.59 -6.23 20.08
CA SER A 134 -21.15 -4.93 19.61
C SER A 134 -21.09 -4.95 18.09
N PRO A 135 -21.19 -3.81 17.41
CA PRO A 135 -21.05 -3.80 15.96
C PRO A 135 -19.70 -4.35 15.49
N ARG A 136 -18.65 -4.29 16.34
CA ARG A 136 -17.33 -4.91 16.09
C ARG A 136 -17.45 -6.41 15.89
N GLN A 137 -18.18 -7.04 16.79
CA GLN A 137 -18.46 -8.46 16.73
C GLN A 137 -19.35 -8.82 15.54
N ALA A 138 -20.37 -8.02 15.21
CA ALA A 138 -21.26 -8.29 14.08
C ALA A 138 -20.50 -8.39 12.74
N SER A 139 -19.58 -7.47 12.48
CA SER A 139 -18.78 -7.52 11.25
C SER A 139 -17.65 -8.54 11.31
N ALA A 140 -17.05 -8.79 12.49
CA ALA A 140 -16.11 -9.90 12.64
C ALA A 140 -16.80 -11.25 12.36
N GLN A 141 -18.04 -11.43 12.82
CA GLN A 141 -18.88 -12.58 12.50
C GLN A 141 -19.21 -12.67 11.00
N ALA A 142 -19.52 -11.55 10.35
CA ALA A 142 -19.77 -11.50 8.91
C ALA A 142 -18.55 -11.96 8.09
N LEU A 143 -17.33 -11.65 8.55
CA LEU A 143 -16.08 -12.12 7.95
C LEU A 143 -15.81 -13.61 8.20
N THR A 144 -16.37 -14.21 9.26
CA THR A 144 -16.31 -15.67 9.47
C THR A 144 -17.45 -16.45 8.84
N GLY A 145 -18.53 -15.78 8.44
CA GLY A 145 -19.73 -16.37 7.84
C GLY A 145 -19.66 -16.51 6.31
N PRO A 146 -20.69 -16.09 5.57
CA PRO A 146 -20.79 -16.26 4.11
C PRO A 146 -19.63 -15.63 3.32
N LEU A 147 -18.97 -14.62 3.88
CA LEU A 147 -17.88 -13.88 3.24
C LEU A 147 -16.48 -14.45 3.56
N SER A 148 -16.39 -15.51 4.37
CA SER A 148 -15.11 -16.06 4.86
C SER A 148 -14.13 -16.48 3.77
N LYS A 149 -14.62 -17.03 2.65
CA LYS A 149 -13.76 -17.41 1.52
C LYS A 149 -13.08 -16.18 0.90
N TRP A 150 -13.82 -15.07 0.76
CA TRP A 150 -13.32 -13.82 0.21
C TRP A 150 -12.35 -13.13 1.19
N ALA A 151 -12.65 -13.16 2.48
CA ALA A 151 -11.75 -12.65 3.52
C ALA A 151 -10.40 -13.41 3.54
N LYS A 152 -10.43 -14.75 3.44
CA LYS A 152 -9.22 -15.57 3.34
C LYS A 152 -8.43 -15.27 2.08
N LEU A 153 -9.08 -15.19 0.92
CA LEU A 153 -8.42 -14.88 -0.35
C LEU A 153 -7.74 -13.50 -0.29
N ARG A 154 -8.46 -12.48 0.18
CA ARG A 154 -7.91 -11.15 0.45
C ARG A 154 -6.66 -11.22 1.32
N TYR A 155 -6.75 -11.91 2.46
CA TYR A 155 -5.64 -12.02 3.41
C TYR A 155 -4.40 -12.65 2.77
N VAL A 156 -4.57 -13.75 2.03
CA VAL A 156 -3.49 -14.42 1.30
C VAL A 156 -2.88 -13.49 0.26
N LEU A 157 -3.69 -12.86 -0.58
CA LEU A 157 -3.24 -11.91 -1.60
C LEU A 157 -2.49 -10.71 -0.99
N GLY A 158 -2.97 -10.23 0.16
CA GLY A 158 -2.33 -9.17 0.92
C GLY A 158 -0.97 -9.59 1.47
N VAL A 159 -0.87 -10.74 2.13
CA VAL A 159 0.40 -11.23 2.69
C VAL A 159 1.42 -11.50 1.58
N PHE A 160 1.02 -12.14 0.48
CA PHE A 160 1.94 -12.39 -0.62
C PHE A 160 2.33 -11.10 -1.35
N GLY A 161 1.36 -10.31 -1.78
CA GLY A 161 1.58 -9.11 -2.59
C GLY A 161 2.14 -7.90 -1.82
N GLY A 162 1.87 -7.81 -0.52
CA GLY A 162 2.26 -6.67 0.31
C GLY A 162 3.41 -6.95 1.28
N VAL A 163 3.77 -8.22 1.51
CA VAL A 163 4.85 -8.60 2.44
C VAL A 163 5.89 -9.50 1.79
N ILE A 164 5.51 -10.71 1.40
CA ILE A 164 6.47 -11.75 0.98
C ILE A 164 7.19 -11.36 -0.31
N LEU A 165 6.44 -11.00 -1.36
CA LEU A 165 7.03 -10.70 -2.67
C LEU A 165 7.84 -9.40 -2.69
N PRO A 166 7.41 -8.29 -2.05
CA PRO A 166 8.26 -7.10 -1.92
C PRO A 166 9.57 -7.38 -1.17
N LEU A 167 9.54 -8.19 -0.11
CA LEU A 167 10.76 -8.64 0.58
C LEU A 167 11.64 -9.50 -0.32
N GLY A 168 11.05 -10.45 -1.07
CA GLY A 168 11.78 -11.26 -2.04
C GLY A 168 12.48 -10.41 -3.09
N ALA A 169 11.79 -9.40 -3.65
CA ALA A 169 12.39 -8.46 -4.58
C ALA A 169 13.57 -7.71 -3.95
N GLN A 170 13.44 -7.26 -2.69
CA GLN A 170 14.52 -6.60 -1.97
C GLN A 170 15.71 -7.52 -1.69
N MET A 171 15.47 -8.78 -1.32
CA MET A 171 16.53 -9.76 -1.08
C MET A 171 17.31 -10.09 -2.35
N LEU A 172 16.62 -10.19 -3.49
CA LEU A 172 17.28 -10.36 -4.79
C LEU A 172 18.06 -9.11 -5.20
N ALA A 173 17.52 -7.91 -4.91
CA ALA A 173 18.12 -6.62 -5.25
C ALA A 173 19.36 -6.26 -4.41
N GLY A 174 19.24 -6.37 -3.08
CA GLY A 174 20.26 -5.93 -2.13
C GLY A 174 21.10 -7.07 -1.54
N GLY A 175 20.72 -8.31 -1.81
CA GLY A 175 21.31 -9.48 -1.16
C GLY A 175 20.81 -9.68 0.28
N ALA A 176 21.18 -10.82 0.86
CA ALA A 176 21.00 -11.16 2.26
C ALA A 176 22.27 -11.84 2.79
N LYS A 177 22.34 -12.11 4.10
CA LYS A 177 23.54 -12.66 4.77
C LYS A 177 24.21 -13.83 4.04
N ASN A 178 23.43 -14.66 3.33
CA ASN A 178 23.92 -15.82 2.57
C ASN A 178 23.44 -15.84 1.10
N ILE A 179 22.86 -14.75 0.60
CA ILE A 179 22.31 -14.67 -0.76
C ILE A 179 22.95 -13.44 -1.41
N PRO A 180 23.87 -13.59 -2.37
CA PRO A 180 24.45 -12.44 -3.04
C PRO A 180 23.37 -11.68 -3.82
N ALA A 181 23.52 -10.36 -3.89
CA ALA A 181 22.66 -9.53 -4.72
C ALA A 181 22.78 -9.96 -6.19
N VAL A 182 21.64 -10.02 -6.88
CA VAL A 182 21.62 -10.26 -8.33
C VAL A 182 22.14 -9.01 -9.02
N SER A 183 23.07 -9.17 -9.97
CA SER A 183 23.62 -8.05 -10.74
C SER A 183 22.60 -7.45 -11.70
N ASP A 184 21.70 -8.29 -12.23
CA ASP A 184 20.61 -7.93 -13.12
C ASP A 184 19.36 -7.50 -12.31
N ALA A 185 18.88 -6.28 -12.60
CA ALA A 185 17.70 -5.70 -11.98
C ALA A 185 16.36 -6.22 -12.54
N SER A 186 16.38 -7.02 -13.62
CA SER A 186 15.18 -7.58 -14.26
C SER A 186 14.40 -8.53 -13.34
N ALA A 187 15.08 -9.43 -12.62
CA ALA A 187 14.46 -10.39 -11.73
C ALA A 187 13.78 -9.72 -10.51
N PRO A 188 14.44 -8.78 -9.79
CA PRO A 188 13.76 -7.96 -8.77
C PRO A 188 12.54 -7.19 -9.31
N ALA A 189 12.63 -6.62 -10.53
CA ALA A 189 11.51 -5.90 -11.14
C ALA A 189 10.32 -6.81 -11.46
N LEU A 190 10.58 -8.03 -11.95
CA LEU A 190 9.55 -9.03 -12.19
C LEU A 190 8.82 -9.41 -10.89
N VAL A 191 9.58 -9.69 -9.82
CA VAL A 191 9.01 -10.07 -8.52
C VAL A 191 8.18 -8.92 -7.94
N ALA A 192 8.66 -7.68 -8.02
CA ALA A 192 7.90 -6.50 -7.62
C ALA A 192 6.59 -6.37 -8.42
N THR A 193 6.62 -6.65 -9.72
CA THR A 193 5.43 -6.57 -10.58
C THR A 193 4.39 -7.62 -10.19
N ILE A 194 4.82 -8.85 -9.93
CA ILE A 194 3.94 -9.92 -9.44
C ILE A 194 3.36 -9.55 -8.07
N ALA A 195 4.15 -8.89 -7.21
CA ALA A 195 3.67 -8.40 -5.92
C ALA A 195 2.48 -7.44 -6.08
N LEU A 196 2.61 -6.44 -6.97
CA LEU A 196 1.55 -5.48 -7.25
C LEU A 196 0.30 -6.14 -7.85
N ILE A 197 0.48 -7.04 -8.82
CA ILE A 197 -0.64 -7.80 -9.43
C ILE A 197 -1.37 -8.64 -8.38
N SER A 198 -0.64 -9.24 -7.44
CA SER A 198 -1.24 -10.04 -6.35
C SER A 198 -1.98 -9.15 -5.35
N LEU A 199 -1.45 -7.96 -5.07
CA LEU A 199 -1.96 -7.07 -4.05
C LEU A 199 -3.24 -6.33 -4.47
N ILE A 200 -3.33 -5.86 -5.72
CA ILE A 200 -4.47 -5.06 -6.21
C ILE A 200 -5.80 -5.78 -5.98
N PRO A 201 -6.01 -7.05 -6.40
CA PRO A 201 -7.27 -7.74 -6.17
C PRO A 201 -7.57 -7.91 -4.68
N GLY A 202 -6.57 -8.19 -3.84
CA GLY A 202 -6.77 -8.29 -2.38
C GLY A 202 -7.28 -6.99 -1.78
N GLU A 203 -6.67 -5.87 -2.14
CA GLU A 203 -7.09 -4.53 -1.71
C GLU A 203 -8.47 -4.12 -2.26
N MET A 204 -8.82 -4.55 -3.48
CA MET A 204 -10.15 -4.33 -4.04
C MET A 204 -11.22 -5.16 -3.32
N ILE A 205 -10.92 -6.44 -3.03
CA ILE A 205 -11.81 -7.32 -2.26
C ILE A 205 -12.04 -6.75 -0.86
N GLU A 206 -11.01 -6.20 -0.20
CA GLU A 206 -11.17 -5.53 1.09
C GLU A 206 -12.21 -4.42 1.03
N ARG A 207 -12.06 -3.49 0.07
CA ARG A 207 -13.00 -2.37 -0.06
C ARG A 207 -14.41 -2.84 -0.42
N TRP A 208 -14.53 -3.90 -1.21
CA TRP A 208 -15.83 -4.50 -1.51
C TRP A 208 -16.48 -5.15 -0.28
N LEU A 209 -15.70 -5.90 0.52
CA LEU A 209 -16.16 -6.51 1.77
C LEU A 209 -16.60 -5.45 2.78
N PHE A 210 -15.85 -4.35 2.92
CA PHE A 210 -16.21 -3.23 3.78
C PHE A 210 -17.48 -2.48 3.35
N LEU A 211 -17.86 -2.54 2.07
CA LEU A 211 -19.12 -1.95 1.61
C LEU A 211 -20.33 -2.87 1.81
N ARG A 212 -20.10 -4.14 2.14
CA ARG A 212 -21.14 -5.17 2.32
C ARG A 212 -21.30 -5.64 3.78
N THR A 213 -20.40 -5.22 4.66
CA THR A 213 -20.41 -5.52 6.11
C THR A 213 -20.85 -4.31 6.90
#